data_AF-A0A4P2QBZ2-F1
#
_entry.id   AF-A0A4P2QBZ2-F1
#
_cell.length_a   1.000
_cell.length_b   1.000
_cell.length_c   1.000
_cell.angle_alpha   90.00
_cell.angle_beta   90.00
_cell.angle_gamma   90.00
#
_symmetry.space_group_name_H-M   'P 1'
#
loop_
_entity.id
_entity.type
_entity.pdbx_description
1 polymer ?
#
loop_
_entity_poly.entity_id
_entity_poly.type
_entity_poly.pdbx_seq_one_letter_code
_entity_poly.pdbx_strand_id
1 'polypeptide(L)'
;MDHAVDARKIRIALFGALTVLGTVGTLNYNVQFLLAGGFSSPTAFVEAAMVNAASSSVAVDIAVSATAGMLFMVFEGRRVGVRHIWAYVVLSVFLAFAATFPAFLLARELRLAARERAGAGDPSPAPAA
;
A
#
# COMPACT_ATOMS: atom_id res chain seq x y z
N MET A 1 -10.73 -5.55 -25.50
CA MET A 1 -9.55 -4.75 -25.10
C MET A 1 -9.96 -3.56 -24.22
N ASP A 2 -11.03 -2.84 -24.57
CA ASP A 2 -11.51 -1.66 -23.80
C ASP A 2 -11.83 -1.94 -22.33
N HIS A 3 -12.55 -3.02 -22.02
CA HIS A 3 -12.90 -3.37 -20.62
C HIS A 3 -11.67 -3.54 -19.70
N ALA A 4 -10.55 -4.04 -20.23
CA ALA A 4 -9.33 -4.23 -19.45
C ALA A 4 -8.63 -2.89 -19.14
N VAL A 5 -8.68 -1.96 -20.09
CA VAL A 5 -8.14 -0.60 -19.94
C VAL A 5 -8.99 0.19 -18.94
N ASP A 6 -10.31 0.08 -19.02
CA ASP A 6 -11.23 0.76 -18.11
C ASP A 6 -11.11 0.24 -16.68
N ALA A 7 -11.06 -1.08 -16.51
CA ALA A 7 -10.83 -1.70 -15.19
C ALA A 7 -9.51 -1.24 -14.56
N ARG A 8 -8.44 -1.06 -15.35
CA ARG A 8 -7.17 -0.54 -14.84
C ARG A 8 -7.28 0.91 -14.37
N LYS A 9 -7.91 1.78 -15.18
CA LYS A 9 -8.09 3.20 -14.80
C LYS A 9 -8.86 3.30 -13.48
N ILE A 10 -9.91 2.48 -13.32
CA ILE A 10 -10.68 2.38 -12.08
C ILE A 10 -9.79 1.94 -10.90
N ARG A 11 -9.00 0.87 -11.05
CA ARG A 11 -8.07 0.42 -9.98
C ARG A 11 -7.09 1.51 -9.58
N ILE A 12 -6.48 2.19 -10.55
CA ILE A 12 -5.55 3.31 -10.31
C ILE A 12 -6.24 4.43 -9.53
N ALA A 13 -7.44 4.84 -9.95
CA ALA A 13 -8.20 5.89 -9.28
C ALA A 13 -8.57 5.50 -7.85
N LEU A 14 -9.05 4.27 -7.64
CA LEU A 14 -9.41 3.75 -6.32
C LEU A 14 -8.20 3.67 -5.39
N PHE A 15 -7.08 3.12 -5.85
CA PHE A 15 -5.86 3.02 -5.03
C PHE A 15 -5.27 4.40 -4.73
N GLY A 16 -5.33 5.33 -5.68
CA GLY A 16 -4.96 6.73 -5.45
C GLY A 16 -5.83 7.40 -4.39
N ALA A 17 -7.16 7.28 -4.51
CA ALA A 17 -8.10 7.84 -3.54
C ALA A 17 -7.91 7.22 -2.14
N LEU A 18 -7.79 5.90 -2.05
CA LEU A 18 -7.52 5.20 -0.79
C LEU A 18 -6.17 5.59 -0.17
N THR A 19 -5.15 5.85 -0.99
CA THR A 19 -3.86 6.37 -0.49
C THR A 19 -4.05 7.72 0.20
N VAL A 20 -4.79 8.63 -0.44
CA VAL A 20 -5.07 9.95 0.14
C VAL A 20 -5.92 9.84 1.40
N LEU A 21 -7.03 9.09 1.34
CA LEU A 21 -7.92 8.89 2.49
C LEU A 21 -7.21 8.23 3.66
N GLY A 22 -6.44 7.17 3.40
CA GLY A 22 -5.62 6.49 4.39
C GLY A 22 -4.61 7.43 5.04
N THR A 23 -3.92 8.24 4.23
CA THR A 23 -2.92 9.22 4.71
C THR A 23 -3.58 10.28 5.60
N VAL A 24 -4.62 10.94 5.10
CA VAL A 24 -5.31 12.01 5.84
C VAL A 24 -5.95 11.48 7.11
N GLY A 25 -6.67 10.35 7.03
CA GLY A 25 -7.36 9.76 8.17
C GLY A 25 -6.39 9.33 9.26
N THR A 26 -5.40 8.50 8.94
CA THR A 26 -4.47 7.98 9.95
C THR A 26 -3.56 9.07 10.54
N LEU A 27 -3.03 9.97 9.72
CA LEU A 27 -2.16 11.03 10.23
C LEU A 27 -2.93 12.03 11.09
N ASN A 28 -4.20 12.32 10.78
CA ASN A 28 -5.02 13.17 11.63
C ASN A 28 -5.14 12.59 13.05
N TYR A 29 -5.43 11.29 13.20
CA TYR A 29 -5.50 10.66 14.52
C TYR A 29 -4.13 10.52 15.19
N ASN A 30 -3.08 10.19 14.45
CA ASN A 30 -1.72 10.11 15.00
C ASN A 30 -1.23 11.46 15.51
N VAL A 31 -1.53 12.56 14.81
CA VAL A 31 -1.21 13.93 15.27
C VAL A 31 -1.99 14.27 16.53
N GLN A 32 -3.29 13.97 16.59
CA GLN A 32 -4.08 14.19 17.82
C GLN A 32 -3.50 13.40 19.01
N PHE A 33 -3.12 12.14 18.79
CA PHE A 33 -2.49 11.30 19.82
C PHE A 33 -1.14 11.87 20.25
N LEU A 34 -0.30 12.33 19.31
CA LEU A 34 0.96 12.99 19.61
C LEU A 34 0.77 14.26 20.45
N LEU A 35 -0.15 15.14 20.04
CA LEU A 35 -0.44 16.39 20.74
C LEU A 35 -1.02 16.16 22.14
N ALA A 36 -1.69 15.02 22.36
CA ALA A 36 -2.14 14.58 23.67
C ALA A 36 -1.04 13.92 24.54
N GLY A 37 0.22 13.88 24.06
CA GLY A 37 1.34 13.25 24.78
C GLY A 37 1.37 11.72 24.66
N GLY A 38 0.63 11.14 23.70
CA GLY A 38 0.42 9.70 23.59
C GLY A 38 1.65 8.88 23.16
N PHE A 39 2.67 9.51 22.54
CA PHE A 39 3.93 8.83 22.19
C PHE A 39 5.01 9.01 23.27
N SER A 40 4.62 8.96 24.55
CA SER A 40 5.51 9.14 25.71
C SER A 40 6.46 7.97 25.95
N SER A 41 6.20 6.80 25.36
CA SER A 41 7.09 5.63 25.37
C SER A 41 6.97 4.82 24.06
N PRO A 42 7.90 3.89 23.77
CA PRO A 42 7.80 3.01 22.61
C PRO A 42 6.55 2.11 22.60
N THR A 43 5.93 1.87 23.76
CA THR A 43 4.75 0.99 23.91
C THR A 43 3.45 1.76 24.06
N ALA A 44 3.48 3.06 24.37
CA ALA A 44 2.30 3.85 24.72
C ALA A 44 1.20 3.83 23.64
N PHE A 45 1.58 3.84 22.36
CA PHE A 45 0.60 3.69 21.26
C PHE A 45 -0.07 2.31 21.27
N VAL A 46 0.69 1.25 21.52
CA VAL A 46 0.18 -0.13 21.57
C VAL A 46 -0.73 -0.31 22.78
N GLU A 47 -0.35 0.22 23.93
CA GLU A 47 -1.18 0.22 25.14
C GLU A 47 -2.51 0.93 24.90
N ALA A 48 -2.48 2.11 24.26
CA ALA A 48 -3.69 2.84 23.90
C ALA A 48 -4.57 2.09 22.89
N ALA A 49 -3.96 1.42 21.89
CA ALA A 49 -4.68 0.61 20.91
C ALA A 49 -5.29 -0.67 21.51
N MET A 50 -4.87 -1.06 22.71
CA MET A 50 -5.30 -2.29 23.40
C MET A 50 -6.11 -2.02 24.68
N VAL A 51 -6.62 -0.81 24.87
CA VAL A 51 -7.25 -0.38 26.14
C VAL A 51 -8.55 -1.11 26.49
N ASN A 52 -9.27 -1.62 25.48
CA ASN A 52 -10.49 -2.42 25.67
C ASN A 52 -10.66 -3.46 24.55
N ALA A 53 -11.56 -4.42 24.77
CA ALA A 53 -11.78 -5.54 23.85
C ALA A 53 -12.11 -5.11 22.41
N ALA A 54 -12.89 -4.03 22.22
CA ALA A 54 -13.22 -3.55 20.88
C ALA A 54 -12.00 -2.97 20.17
N SER A 55 -11.24 -2.09 20.83
CA SER A 55 -9.98 -1.54 20.28
C SER A 55 -8.94 -2.62 20.01
N SER A 56 -8.82 -3.59 20.93
CA SER A 56 -7.88 -4.71 20.78
C SER A 56 -8.23 -5.59 19.58
N SER A 57 -9.52 -5.88 19.35
CA SER A 57 -9.97 -6.64 18.18
C SER A 57 -9.55 -5.93 16.89
N VAL A 58 -9.80 -4.62 16.78
CA VAL A 58 -9.42 -3.83 15.61
C VAL A 58 -7.90 -3.79 15.44
N ALA A 59 -7.14 -3.63 16.53
CA ALA A 59 -5.68 -3.61 16.47
C ALA A 59 -5.10 -4.96 16.01
N VAL A 60 -5.67 -6.09 16.46
CA VAL A 60 -5.29 -7.44 16.01
C VAL A 60 -5.62 -7.63 14.53
N ASP A 61 -6.83 -7.26 14.10
CA ASP A 61 -7.25 -7.33 12.70
C ASP A 61 -6.29 -6.54 11.79
N ILE A 62 -5.92 -5.32 12.21
CA ILE A 62 -4.97 -4.49 11.50
C ILE A 62 -3.59 -5.13 11.50
N ALA A 63 -3.09 -5.65 12.62
CA ALA A 63 -1.76 -6.25 12.72
C ALA A 63 -1.62 -7.48 11.79
N VAL A 64 -2.60 -8.36 11.80
CA VAL A 64 -2.64 -9.54 10.92
C VAL A 64 -2.73 -9.12 9.46
N SER A 65 -3.65 -8.20 9.13
CA SER A 65 -3.84 -7.70 7.75
C SER A 65 -2.61 -6.97 7.23
N ALA A 66 -1.96 -6.16 8.08
CA ALA A 66 -0.73 -5.46 7.76
C ALA A 66 0.42 -6.42 7.48
N THR A 67 0.54 -7.47 8.29
CA THR A 67 1.56 -8.50 8.10
C THR A 67 1.36 -9.22 6.76
N ALA A 68 0.15 -9.71 6.49
CA ALA A 68 -0.18 -10.35 5.22
C ALA A 68 0.03 -9.40 4.03
N GLY A 69 -0.40 -8.14 4.16
CA GLY A 69 -0.23 -7.11 3.15
C GLY A 69 1.25 -6.79 2.86
N MET A 70 2.09 -6.66 3.88
CA MET A 70 3.53 -6.44 3.72
C MET A 70 4.22 -7.62 3.03
N LEU A 71 3.86 -8.87 3.38
CA LEU A 71 4.36 -10.04 2.68
C LEU A 71 3.96 -10.02 1.20
N PHE A 72 2.70 -9.68 0.91
CA PHE A 72 2.23 -9.50 -0.46
C PHE A 72 3.02 -8.40 -1.18
N MET A 73 3.27 -7.24 -0.55
CA MET A 73 4.08 -6.17 -1.14
C MET A 73 5.46 -6.67 -1.56
N VAL A 74 6.10 -7.47 -0.69
CA VAL A 74 7.43 -8.02 -0.91
C VAL A 74 7.44 -9.00 -2.08
N PHE A 75 6.55 -9.99 -2.07
CA PHE A 75 6.52 -11.02 -3.10
C PHE A 75 6.06 -10.47 -4.46
N GLU A 76 4.94 -9.75 -4.48
CA GLU A 76 4.39 -9.22 -5.71
C GLU A 76 5.22 -8.05 -6.25
N GLY A 77 5.78 -7.22 -5.37
CA GLY A 77 6.65 -6.12 -5.77
C GLY A 77 7.89 -6.65 -6.49
N ARG A 78 8.48 -7.75 -6.01
CA ARG A 78 9.60 -8.42 -6.68
C ARG A 78 9.20 -9.01 -8.03
N ARG A 79 8.06 -9.70 -8.10
CA ARG A 79 7.53 -10.28 -9.35
C ARG A 79 7.27 -9.21 -10.42
N VAL A 80 6.65 -8.09 -10.04
CA VAL A 80 6.26 -7.01 -10.95
C VAL A 80 7.41 -6.02 -11.21
N GLY A 81 8.46 -6.03 -10.37
CA GLY A 81 9.61 -5.14 -10.48
C GLY A 81 9.32 -3.71 -10.01
N VAL A 82 8.52 -3.57 -8.95
CA VAL A 82 8.34 -2.29 -8.25
C VAL A 82 9.64 -1.93 -7.52
N ARG A 83 10.12 -0.68 -7.69
CA ARG A 83 11.34 -0.19 -7.03
C ARG A 83 11.07 0.19 -5.57
N HIS A 84 12.09 0.14 -4.72
CA HIS A 84 12.03 0.57 -3.31
C HIS A 84 10.93 -0.09 -2.46
N ILE A 85 10.68 -1.39 -2.65
CA ILE A 85 9.65 -2.14 -1.87
C ILE A 85 9.86 -2.00 -0.37
N TRP A 86 11.13 -1.95 0.07
CA TRP A 86 11.50 -1.74 1.47
C TRP A 86 10.88 -0.46 2.06
N ALA A 87 10.74 0.61 1.27
CA ALA A 87 10.16 1.86 1.75
C ALA A 87 8.67 1.68 2.08
N TYR A 88 7.92 0.91 1.28
CA TYR A 88 6.52 0.61 1.59
C TYR A 88 6.39 -0.21 2.89
N VAL A 89 7.27 -1.18 3.11
CA VAL A 89 7.28 -1.99 4.33
C VAL A 89 7.61 -1.13 5.56
N VAL A 90 8.67 -0.33 5.49
CA VAL A 90 9.08 0.58 6.58
C VAL A 90 7.97 1.58 6.88
N LEU A 91 7.42 2.25 5.86
CA LEU A 91 6.32 3.20 6.06
C LEU A 91 5.05 2.52 6.60
N SER A 92 4.81 1.23 6.30
CA SER A 92 3.65 0.51 6.84
C SER A 92 3.74 0.32 8.36
N VAL A 93 4.96 0.11 8.87
CA VAL A 93 5.23 -0.06 10.30
C VAL A 93 5.23 1.29 11.03
N PHE A 94 5.87 2.31 10.44
CA PHE A 94 6.12 3.57 11.15
C PHE A 94 5.16 4.71 10.84
N LEU A 95 4.47 4.68 9.70
CA LEU A 95 3.61 5.78 9.26
C LEU A 95 2.13 5.39 9.31
N ALA A 96 1.70 4.51 8.40
CA ALA A 96 0.32 4.04 8.31
C ALA A 96 0.13 2.96 7.25
N PHE A 97 -0.15 1.72 7.67
CA PHE A 97 -0.49 0.63 6.75
C PHE A 97 -1.67 0.97 5.81
N ALA A 98 -2.70 1.66 6.35
CA ALA A 98 -3.87 2.08 5.58
C ALA A 98 -3.55 3.06 4.43
N ALA A 99 -2.42 3.77 4.49
CA ALA A 99 -1.95 4.65 3.42
C ALA A 99 -0.98 3.92 2.47
N THR A 100 -0.03 3.18 3.03
CA THR A 100 1.08 2.58 2.28
C THR A 100 0.66 1.40 1.43
N PHE A 101 -0.33 0.62 1.88
CA PHE A 101 -0.84 -0.51 1.10
C PHE A 101 -1.53 -0.09 -0.20
N PRO A 102 -2.50 0.84 -0.19
CA PRO A 102 -3.02 1.42 -1.42
C PRO A 102 -1.95 2.07 -2.30
N ALA A 103 -0.96 2.77 -1.70
CA ALA A 103 0.13 3.39 -2.47
C ALA A 103 0.98 2.34 -3.20
N PHE A 104 1.24 1.20 -2.57
CA PHE A 104 1.91 0.07 -3.20
C PHE A 104 1.07 -0.50 -4.35
N LEU A 105 -0.24 -0.71 -4.14
CA LEU A 105 -1.14 -1.22 -5.17
C LEU A 105 -1.20 -0.28 -6.39
N LEU A 106 -1.20 1.04 -6.17
CA LEU A 106 -1.09 2.04 -7.22
C LEU A 106 0.22 1.89 -8.01
N ALA A 107 1.36 1.83 -7.31
CA ALA A 107 2.67 1.67 -7.96
C ALA A 107 2.76 0.35 -8.75
N ARG A 108 2.16 -0.72 -8.23
CA ARG A 108 2.05 -2.02 -8.89
C ARG A 108 1.27 -1.92 -10.20
N GLU A 109 0.08 -1.31 -10.20
CA GLU A 109 -0.73 -1.15 -11.42
C GLU A 109 -0.03 -0.31 -12.48
N LEU A 110 0.64 0.77 -12.08
CA LEU A 110 1.45 1.59 -12.98
C LEU A 110 2.60 0.79 -13.60
N ARG A 111 3.24 -0.08 -12.82
CA ARG A 111 4.34 -0.92 -13.29
C ARG A 111 3.87 -2.00 -14.25
N LEU A 112 2.74 -2.65 -13.97
CA LEU A 112 2.12 -3.61 -14.88
C LEU A 112 1.78 -2.95 -16.22
N ALA A 113 1.19 -1.75 -16.18
CA ALA A 113 0.86 -0.99 -17.39
C ALA A 113 2.10 -0.62 -18.21
N ALA A 114 3.20 -0.24 -17.56
CA ALA A 114 4.46 0.05 -18.24
C ALA A 114 5.04 -1.19 -18.93
N ARG A 115 4.97 -2.37 -18.29
CA ARG A 115 5.46 -3.64 -18.86
C ARG A 115 4.67 -4.07 -20.08
N GLU A 116 3.35 -3.97 -20.05
CA GLU A 116 2.51 -4.31 -21.20
C GLU A 116 2.80 -3.42 -22.41
N ARG A 117 2.99 -2.11 -22.18
CA ARG A 117 3.38 -1.18 -23.25
C ARG A 117 4.74 -1.52 -23.85
N ALA A 118 5.70 -1.91 -23.02
CA ALA A 118 7.02 -2.34 -23.48
C ALA A 118 6.95 -3.64 -24.30
N GLY A 119 6.12 -4.61 -23.88
CA GLY A 119 5.92 -5.86 -24.62
C GLY A 119 5.14 -5.70 -25.93
N ALA A 120 4.29 -4.68 -26.05
CA ALA A 120 3.55 -4.36 -27.28
C ALA A 120 4.39 -3.57 -28.31
N GLY A 121 5.54 -3.04 -27.91
CA GLY A 121 6.42 -2.21 -28.73
C GLY A 121 7.57 -2.96 -29.41
N ASP A 122 7.61 -4.29 -29.36
CA ASP A 122 8.61 -5.11 -30.04
C ASP A 122 8.05 -5.62 -31.39
N PRO A 123 8.34 -4.94 -32.53
CA PRO A 123 8.04 -5.49 -33.83
C PRO A 123 9.00 -6.66 -34.07
N SER A 124 8.48 -7.89 -34.03
CA SER A 124 9.22 -9.10 -34.41
C SER A 124 10.03 -8.84 -35.69
N PRO A 125 11.34 -9.19 -35.74
CA PRO A 125 12.13 -9.00 -36.95
C PRO A 125 11.44 -9.79 -38.08
N ALA A 126 11.20 -9.11 -39.21
CA ALA A 126 10.67 -9.73 -40.41
C ALA A 126 11.55 -10.93 -40.80
N PRO A 127 10.97 -12.06 -41.24
CA PRO A 127 11.74 -13.23 -41.61
C PRO A 127 12.74 -12.84 -42.71
N ALA A 128 14.02 -13.11 -42.47
CA ALA A 128 15.07 -12.93 -43.46
C ALA A 128 14.75 -13.83 -44.66
N ALA A 129 14.55 -13.18 -45.82
CA ALA A 129 14.34 -13.82 -47.12
C ALA A 129 15.65 -14.38 -47.68
#